data_AF-A0A8D8UML2-F1
#
_entry.id   AF-A0A8D8UML2-F1
#
_cell.length_a   1.000
_cell.length_b   1.000
_cell.length_c   1.000
_cell.angle_alpha   90.00
_cell.angle_beta   90.00
_cell.angle_gamma   90.00
#
_symmetry.space_group_name_H-M   'P 1'
#
loop_
_entity.id
_entity.type
_entity.pdbx_description
1 polymer ?
#
loop_
_entity_poly.entity_id
_entity_poly.type
_entity_poly.pdbx_seq_one_letter_code
_entity_poly.pdbx_strand_id
1 'polypeptide(L)'
;MLTLVTIAPTPEHRCAVPDVEVNGTELAWNSSEVLSWIHRDEGGKYQSCLMFDSYTNKTSKCNSWVYDHTYYTTSRTMDWNMVCDRRWMLAVAQMMYMFGVFTGAVTLGTLADKVGRKTIFYISAVMQLVLGILVAFVSEYYTFIVLEFMYGVFGSAGSYITGFVLTMELVGPTKRTFCGIIFQAVFAMGIMLVAVWGYFIRDRFYLQLIYGAHSLLLIGHWWLIDESPRWLWAQGRKLESIDIVDKAVKINRKGNLVDRKEFIANQDIKASAKSSEETSYGILDLFRTRNLRTKSLNVCLSWFANSLGYYGLSLSTGKMSGDPFILLFIMALVEMPSYTIVILLLDKAGRRFILSSFMIMGGTALMCAAYVPEEGFFLSPYILYIVFFGKFCIAGSFAVIYNYSAELFPTVLRNTGLGVGSMCARLSAALTPLIGLMDSFDKRIPMTIFASITLISGALGTLLPETVDKTMPQSLEDGEQFGIGDSCFTTGCFGRSKSKEKHIKLDDG
;
A
#
# COMPACT_ATOMS: atom_id res chain seq x y z
N MET A 1 -6.76 6.77 2.34
CA MET A 1 -5.57 7.19 3.12
C MET A 1 -4.73 8.26 2.44
N LEU A 2 -4.07 8.02 1.30
CA LEU A 2 -3.10 9.01 0.76
C LEU A 2 -3.73 10.35 0.34
N THR A 3 -5.03 10.37 0.04
CA THR A 3 -5.82 11.61 -0.15
C THR A 3 -5.77 12.54 1.06
N LEU A 4 -5.62 12.00 2.28
CA LEU A 4 -5.49 12.77 3.52
C LEU A 4 -4.21 13.62 3.57
N VAL A 5 -3.18 13.28 2.78
CA VAL A 5 -1.97 14.12 2.65
C VAL A 5 -2.33 15.49 2.05
N THR A 6 -3.39 15.55 1.21
CA THR A 6 -3.85 16.80 0.57
C THR A 6 -5.08 17.42 1.25
N ILE A 7 -5.94 16.63 1.90
CA ILE A 7 -7.17 17.11 2.56
C ILE A 7 -6.96 17.48 4.04
N ALA A 8 -6.08 16.75 4.71
CA ALA A 8 -5.74 16.95 6.12
C ALA A 8 -4.24 17.25 6.35
N PRO A 9 -3.56 18.05 5.49
CA PRO A 9 -2.18 18.45 5.76
C PRO A 9 -2.13 19.31 7.02
N THR A 10 -1.00 19.20 7.71
CA THR A 10 -0.64 20.08 8.82
C THR A 10 0.30 21.16 8.27
N PRO A 11 -0.20 22.34 7.89
CA PRO A 11 0.68 23.43 7.48
C PRO A 11 1.55 23.90 8.65
N GLU A 12 2.58 24.68 8.33
CA GLU A 12 3.32 25.40 9.35
C GLU A 12 2.35 26.30 10.13
N HIS A 13 2.54 26.35 11.43
CA HIS A 13 1.63 27.04 12.34
C HIS A 13 2.41 27.66 13.48
N ARG A 14 1.83 28.71 14.04
CA ARG A 14 2.31 29.37 15.23
C ARG A 14 1.14 29.65 16.18
N CYS A 15 1.46 29.98 17.41
CA CYS A 15 0.45 30.40 18.36
C CYS A 15 -0.13 31.76 17.94
N ALA A 16 -1.42 31.96 18.16
CA ALA A 16 -2.03 33.27 17.97
C ALA A 16 -1.67 34.17 19.15
N VAL A 17 -1.29 35.42 18.87
CA VAL A 17 -0.96 36.41 19.90
C VAL A 17 -2.26 36.87 20.59
N PRO A 18 -2.33 36.84 21.94
CA PRO A 18 -3.50 37.31 22.68
C PRO A 18 -3.86 38.77 22.34
N ASP A 19 -5.14 39.11 22.42
CA ASP A 19 -5.73 40.46 22.27
C ASP A 19 -5.63 41.15 20.90
N VAL A 20 -4.64 40.82 20.06
CA VAL A 20 -4.47 41.41 18.71
C VAL A 20 -5.09 40.52 17.64
N GLU A 21 -4.72 39.24 17.61
CA GLU A 21 -5.15 38.33 16.54
C GLU A 21 -6.49 37.66 16.86
N VAL A 22 -6.92 37.71 18.12
CA VAL A 22 -8.27 37.29 18.55
C VAL A 22 -9.36 38.19 17.95
N ASN A 23 -9.01 39.44 17.59
CA ASN A 23 -9.92 40.42 16.98
C ASN A 23 -9.93 40.40 15.44
N GLY A 24 -9.28 39.42 14.80
CA GLY A 24 -9.37 39.17 13.36
C GLY A 24 -8.32 39.85 12.48
N THR A 25 -7.35 40.56 13.06
CA THR A 25 -6.17 41.07 12.32
C THR A 25 -4.99 40.11 12.47
N GLU A 26 -4.62 39.42 11.40
CA GLU A 26 -3.43 38.55 11.37
C GLU A 26 -2.15 39.39 11.28
N LEU A 27 -1.25 39.21 12.24
CA LEU A 27 0.05 39.87 12.22
C LEU A 27 0.98 39.17 11.23
N ALA A 28 1.82 39.99 10.58
CA ALA A 28 2.91 39.46 9.75
C ALA A 28 3.81 38.55 10.60
N TRP A 29 4.17 37.39 10.06
CA TRP A 29 4.94 36.36 10.78
C TRP A 29 6.28 36.87 11.32
N ASN A 30 6.92 37.82 10.63
CA ASN A 30 8.20 38.43 11.02
C ASN A 30 8.04 39.73 11.84
N SER A 31 6.86 40.06 12.32
CA SER A 31 6.66 41.25 13.16
C SER A 31 7.39 41.13 14.50
N SER A 32 7.84 42.27 15.04
CA SER A 32 8.51 42.33 16.34
C SER A 32 7.61 41.85 17.48
N GLU A 33 6.30 42.06 17.36
CA GLU A 33 5.30 41.55 18.30
C GLU A 33 5.26 40.02 18.29
N VAL A 34 5.16 39.37 17.13
CA VAL A 34 5.17 37.90 17.07
C VAL A 34 6.48 37.32 17.65
N LEU A 35 7.62 37.97 17.40
CA LEU A 35 8.92 37.52 17.91
C LEU A 35 9.08 37.69 19.44
N SER A 36 8.38 38.64 20.07
CA SER A 36 8.39 38.77 21.53
C SER A 36 7.61 37.64 22.22
N TRP A 37 6.55 37.14 21.58
CA TRP A 37 5.70 36.08 22.12
C TRP A 37 6.15 34.67 21.72
N ILE A 38 6.80 34.50 20.58
CA ILE A 38 7.11 33.19 20.00
C ILE A 38 8.58 33.13 19.63
N HIS A 39 9.34 32.35 20.39
CA HIS A 39 10.76 32.14 20.11
C HIS A 39 10.96 31.19 18.94
N ARG A 40 12.12 31.32 18.29
CA ARG A 40 12.57 30.39 17.26
C ARG A 40 13.41 29.30 17.91
N ASP A 41 13.19 28.06 17.51
CA ASP A 41 14.04 26.93 17.84
C ASP A 41 15.44 27.13 17.22
N GLU A 42 16.43 26.33 17.64
CA GLU A 42 17.83 26.40 17.17
C GLU A 42 17.98 26.35 15.63
N GLY A 43 17.02 25.71 14.94
CA GLY A 43 16.93 25.66 13.47
C GLY A 43 16.19 26.83 12.81
N GLY A 44 15.89 27.91 13.53
CA GLY A 44 15.26 29.13 13.01
C GLY A 44 13.75 29.05 12.73
N LYS A 45 13.09 27.93 13.08
CA LYS A 45 11.63 27.74 12.99
C LYS A 45 10.92 28.22 14.25
N TYR A 46 9.72 28.77 14.12
CA TYR A 46 8.92 29.19 15.27
C TYR A 46 8.52 28.00 16.14
N GLN A 47 8.63 28.16 17.46
CA GLN A 47 8.10 27.19 18.41
C GLN A 47 6.57 27.20 18.32
N SER A 48 5.99 26.11 17.81
CA SER A 48 4.59 26.13 17.32
C SER A 48 3.52 25.79 18.37
N CYS A 49 3.94 25.37 19.57
CA CYS A 49 3.05 24.83 20.61
C CYS A 49 3.17 25.50 21.98
N LEU A 50 4.19 26.34 22.15
CA LEU A 50 4.44 27.08 23.38
C LEU A 50 4.56 28.56 23.02
N MET A 51 3.99 29.40 23.86
CA MET A 51 4.14 30.84 23.79
C MET A 51 4.86 31.33 25.04
N PHE A 52 5.73 32.31 24.88
CA PHE A 52 6.44 32.94 25.96
C PHE A 52 5.86 34.33 26.19
N ASP A 53 5.34 34.57 27.39
CA ASP A 53 4.89 35.89 27.77
C ASP A 53 6.06 36.69 28.34
N SER A 54 6.54 37.68 27.58
CA SER A 54 7.64 38.56 28.00
C SER A 54 7.31 39.42 29.21
N TYR A 55 6.03 39.69 29.48
CA TYR A 55 5.59 40.52 30.60
C TYR A 55 5.54 39.73 31.92
N THR A 56 5.08 38.48 31.87
CA THR A 56 5.01 37.61 33.06
C THR A 56 6.20 36.65 33.19
N ASN A 57 7.07 36.62 32.19
CA ASN A 57 8.26 35.76 32.10
C ASN A 57 7.90 34.27 32.29
N LYS A 58 6.75 33.86 31.71
CA LYS A 58 6.20 32.51 31.82
C LYS A 58 5.91 31.95 30.43
N THR A 59 6.27 30.68 30.25
CA THR A 59 5.88 29.90 29.08
C THR A 59 4.53 29.25 29.33
N SER A 60 3.58 29.45 28.42
CA SER A 60 2.24 28.87 28.48
C SER A 60 1.91 28.09 27.21
N LYS A 61 0.93 27.19 27.31
CA LYS A 61 0.42 26.44 26.16
C LYS A 61 -0.51 27.31 25.33
N CYS A 62 -0.48 27.09 24.02
CA CYS A 62 -1.29 27.84 23.08
C CYS A 62 -2.73 27.32 23.04
N ASN A 63 -3.70 28.24 23.03
CA ASN A 63 -5.13 27.93 22.94
C ASN A 63 -5.69 28.07 21.52
N SER A 64 -5.05 28.89 20.70
CA SER A 64 -5.41 29.16 19.30
C SER A 64 -4.16 29.27 18.43
N TRP A 65 -4.32 28.99 17.14
CA TRP A 65 -3.22 28.90 16.18
C TRP A 65 -3.52 29.71 14.93
N VAL A 66 -2.45 30.26 14.35
CA VAL A 66 -2.44 30.87 13.02
C VAL A 66 -1.66 29.95 12.10
N TYR A 67 -2.24 29.63 10.94
CA TYR A 67 -1.70 28.66 9.97
C TYR A 67 -1.13 29.37 8.74
N ASP A 68 -0.11 28.79 8.13
CA ASP A 68 0.43 29.25 6.86
C ASP A 68 -0.48 28.81 5.70
N HIS A 69 -0.97 29.80 4.94
CA HIS A 69 -1.87 29.62 3.81
C HIS A 69 -1.16 29.54 2.44
N THR A 70 0.17 29.48 2.41
CA THR A 70 0.97 29.42 1.17
C THR A 70 0.51 28.31 0.22
N TYR A 71 0.30 27.09 0.75
CA TYR A 71 -0.11 25.92 -0.05
C TYR A 71 -1.59 25.53 0.13
N TYR A 72 -2.20 25.86 1.26
CA TYR A 72 -3.53 25.36 1.64
C TYR A 72 -4.42 26.50 2.12
N THR A 73 -5.62 26.62 1.55
CA THR A 73 -6.60 27.62 2.02
C THR A 73 -7.39 27.11 3.22
N THR A 74 -7.81 25.84 3.17
CA THR A 74 -8.54 25.16 4.23
C THR A 74 -8.03 23.73 4.34
N SER A 75 -7.99 23.16 5.55
CA SER A 75 -7.66 21.75 5.76
C SER A 75 -8.39 21.16 6.96
N ARG A 76 -8.56 19.83 6.99
CA ARG A 76 -9.16 19.14 8.15
C ARG A 76 -8.36 19.31 9.45
N THR A 77 -7.05 19.46 9.33
CA THR A 77 -6.20 19.76 10.48
C THR A 77 -6.47 21.15 11.03
N MET A 78 -6.74 22.15 10.16
CA MET A 78 -7.13 23.50 10.56
C MET A 78 -8.52 23.50 11.22
N ASP A 79 -9.50 22.81 10.61
CA ASP A 79 -10.89 22.77 11.12
C ASP A 79 -10.98 22.32 12.59
N TRP A 80 -10.17 21.33 12.97
CA TRP A 80 -10.22 20.71 14.31
C TRP A 80 -9.00 21.00 15.19
N ASN A 81 -8.08 21.85 14.71
CA ASN A 81 -6.80 22.14 15.35
C ASN A 81 -6.04 20.87 15.77
N MET A 82 -5.76 19.99 14.81
CA MET A 82 -5.03 18.72 15.01
C MET A 82 -3.51 18.95 15.18
N VAL A 83 -3.14 19.93 15.99
CA VAL A 83 -1.76 20.33 16.27
C VAL A 83 -1.46 20.15 17.76
N CYS A 84 -0.18 20.21 18.12
CA CYS A 84 0.30 20.05 19.50
C CYS A 84 -0.30 18.83 20.24
N ASP A 85 -1.04 19.06 21.33
CA ASP A 85 -1.67 18.01 22.15
C ASP A 85 -2.71 17.17 21.36
N ARG A 86 -3.19 17.65 20.21
CA ARG A 86 -4.21 16.98 19.35
C ARG A 86 -3.66 16.35 18.07
N ARG A 87 -2.32 16.28 17.89
CA ARG A 87 -1.68 15.66 16.70
C ARG A 87 -2.11 14.21 16.46
N TRP A 88 -2.41 13.49 17.53
CA TRP A 88 -2.85 12.09 17.46
C TRP A 88 -4.14 11.90 16.65
N MET A 89 -4.98 12.92 16.54
CA MET A 89 -6.27 12.82 15.83
C MET A 89 -6.07 12.49 14.34
N LEU A 90 -5.10 13.12 13.67
CA LEU A 90 -4.80 12.82 12.27
C LEU A 90 -4.28 11.38 12.10
N ALA A 91 -3.41 10.94 12.99
CA ALA A 91 -2.85 9.60 12.97
C ALA A 91 -3.94 8.53 13.20
N VAL A 92 -4.87 8.78 14.12
CA VAL A 92 -6.02 7.90 14.36
C VAL A 92 -6.95 7.84 13.16
N ALA A 93 -7.22 8.95 12.47
CA ALA A 93 -8.03 8.92 11.24
C ALA A 93 -7.40 8.04 10.14
N GLN A 94 -6.09 8.18 9.92
CA GLN A 94 -5.34 7.35 8.96
C GLN A 94 -5.32 5.86 9.37
N MET A 95 -5.15 5.58 10.67
CA MET A 95 -5.22 4.24 11.23
C MET A 95 -6.61 3.62 11.02
N MET A 96 -7.68 4.37 11.30
CA MET A 96 -9.06 3.91 11.16
C MET A 96 -9.41 3.56 9.72
N TYR A 97 -8.92 4.34 8.74
CA TYR A 97 -9.04 3.96 7.33
C TYR A 97 -8.39 2.59 7.08
N MET A 98 -7.15 2.38 7.52
CA MET A 98 -6.43 1.12 7.30
C MET A 98 -7.05 -0.07 8.02
N PHE A 99 -7.60 0.16 9.22
CA PHE A 99 -8.39 -0.84 9.93
C PHE A 99 -9.67 -1.19 9.17
N GLY A 100 -10.33 -0.20 8.57
CA GLY A 100 -11.45 -0.41 7.64
C GLY A 100 -11.04 -1.27 6.45
N VAL A 101 -9.88 -1.00 5.84
CA VAL A 101 -9.35 -1.83 4.76
C VAL A 101 -9.12 -3.28 5.22
N PHE A 102 -8.57 -3.48 6.42
CA PHE A 102 -8.37 -4.81 6.99
C PHE A 102 -9.70 -5.54 7.19
N THR A 103 -10.67 -4.91 7.85
CA THR A 103 -12.00 -5.48 8.09
C THR A 103 -12.73 -5.79 6.79
N GLY A 104 -12.67 -4.88 5.82
CA GLY A 104 -13.26 -5.08 4.51
C GLY A 104 -12.63 -6.23 3.74
N ALA A 105 -11.31 -6.43 3.86
CA ALA A 105 -10.63 -7.53 3.16
C ALA A 105 -11.13 -8.89 3.64
N VAL A 106 -11.40 -9.03 4.95
CA VAL A 106 -11.97 -10.25 5.52
C VAL A 106 -13.45 -10.38 5.17
N THR A 107 -14.24 -9.32 5.38
CA THR A 107 -15.71 -9.37 5.24
C THR A 107 -16.17 -9.33 3.78
N LEU A 108 -15.85 -8.26 3.06
CA LEU A 108 -16.24 -8.08 1.65
C LEU A 108 -15.47 -9.02 0.72
N GLY A 109 -14.24 -9.39 1.06
CA GLY A 109 -13.51 -10.44 0.34
C GLY A 109 -14.29 -11.76 0.37
N THR A 110 -14.63 -12.24 1.58
CA THR A 110 -15.45 -13.46 1.75
C THR A 110 -16.81 -13.33 1.09
N LEU A 111 -17.42 -12.14 1.14
CA LEU A 111 -18.71 -11.90 0.48
C LEU A 111 -18.58 -11.95 -1.05
N ALA A 112 -17.48 -11.45 -1.62
CA ALA A 112 -17.21 -11.52 -3.06
C ALA A 112 -17.00 -12.96 -3.53
N ASP A 113 -16.39 -13.82 -2.70
CA ASP A 113 -16.30 -15.26 -2.96
C ASP A 113 -17.67 -15.94 -3.01
N LYS A 114 -18.66 -15.45 -2.25
CA LYS A 114 -20.01 -16.04 -2.16
C LYS A 114 -21.00 -15.47 -3.18
N VAL A 115 -21.02 -14.15 -3.34
CA VAL A 115 -22.04 -13.42 -4.12
C VAL A 115 -21.59 -13.16 -5.55
N GLY A 116 -20.28 -13.05 -5.78
CA GLY A 116 -19.69 -12.70 -7.08
C GLY A 116 -18.71 -11.54 -6.96
N ARG A 117 -17.62 -11.62 -7.74
CA ARG A 117 -16.56 -10.60 -7.74
C ARG A 117 -17.08 -9.29 -8.32
N LYS A 118 -17.74 -9.36 -9.47
CA LYS A 118 -18.31 -8.19 -10.16
C LYS A 118 -19.34 -7.49 -9.28
N THR A 119 -20.26 -8.24 -8.66
CA THR A 119 -21.34 -7.67 -7.85
C THR A 119 -20.81 -6.87 -6.67
N ILE A 120 -19.88 -7.46 -5.89
CA ILE A 120 -19.32 -6.78 -4.71
C ILE A 120 -18.48 -5.57 -5.13
N PHE A 121 -17.70 -5.67 -6.21
CA PHE A 121 -16.96 -4.53 -6.77
C PHE A 121 -17.87 -3.32 -7.04
N TYR A 122 -19.00 -3.50 -7.71
CA TYR A 122 -19.90 -2.38 -8.05
C TYR A 122 -20.68 -1.85 -6.85
N ILE A 123 -21.14 -2.72 -5.93
CA ILE A 123 -21.75 -2.28 -4.66
C ILE A 123 -20.76 -1.40 -3.90
N SER A 124 -19.52 -1.85 -3.80
CA SER A 124 -18.44 -1.11 -3.16
C SER A 124 -18.10 0.20 -3.87
N ALA A 125 -18.12 0.24 -5.20
CA ALA A 125 -17.91 1.47 -5.98
C ALA A 125 -19.02 2.52 -5.73
N VAL A 126 -20.28 2.09 -5.65
CA VAL A 126 -21.41 2.98 -5.31
C VAL A 126 -21.27 3.49 -3.88
N MET A 127 -20.97 2.61 -2.92
CA MET A 127 -20.73 3.02 -1.53
C MET A 127 -19.55 3.98 -1.42
N GLN A 128 -18.48 3.76 -2.18
CA GLN A 128 -17.33 4.66 -2.22
C GLN A 128 -17.70 6.06 -2.73
N LEU A 129 -18.53 6.15 -3.77
CA LEU A 129 -19.04 7.44 -4.28
C LEU A 129 -19.84 8.19 -3.19
N VAL A 130 -20.81 7.49 -2.59
CA VAL A 130 -21.69 8.09 -1.57
C VAL A 130 -20.89 8.53 -0.35
N LEU A 131 -20.05 7.65 0.20
CA LEU A 131 -19.23 7.95 1.38
C LEU A 131 -18.21 9.07 1.06
N GLY A 132 -17.58 9.04 -0.11
CA GLY A 132 -16.58 10.03 -0.52
C GLY A 132 -17.16 11.46 -0.61
N ILE A 133 -18.38 11.59 -1.12
CA ILE A 133 -19.12 12.87 -1.16
C ILE A 133 -19.58 13.28 0.24
N LEU A 134 -20.16 12.37 1.02
CA LEU A 134 -20.64 12.65 2.37
C LEU A 134 -19.55 13.20 3.29
N VAL A 135 -18.32 12.67 3.18
CA VAL A 135 -17.17 13.14 3.97
C VAL A 135 -16.90 14.64 3.78
N ALA A 136 -17.24 15.25 2.63
CA ALA A 136 -17.03 16.69 2.41
C ALA A 136 -17.87 17.56 3.36
N PHE A 137 -19.07 17.10 3.73
CA PHE A 137 -20.04 17.84 4.53
C PHE A 137 -19.88 17.66 6.04
N VAL A 138 -18.99 16.77 6.45
CA VAL A 138 -18.81 16.43 7.87
C VAL A 138 -18.08 17.55 8.59
N SER A 139 -18.67 18.02 9.70
CA SER A 139 -18.10 18.98 10.63
C SER A 139 -17.56 18.32 11.91
N GLU A 140 -18.03 17.13 12.25
CA GLU A 140 -17.67 16.42 13.49
C GLU A 140 -16.57 15.38 13.28
N TYR A 141 -15.54 15.42 14.12
CA TYR A 141 -14.39 14.50 14.02
C TYR A 141 -14.77 13.02 14.17
N TYR A 142 -15.68 12.70 15.09
CA TYR A 142 -16.10 11.31 15.32
C TYR A 142 -16.88 10.72 14.15
N THR A 143 -17.71 11.52 13.48
CA THR A 143 -18.38 11.09 12.25
C THR A 143 -17.36 10.90 11.12
N PHE A 144 -16.35 11.76 11.05
CA PHE A 144 -15.29 11.66 10.06
C PHE A 144 -14.50 10.35 10.19
N ILE A 145 -14.08 9.94 11.39
CA ILE A 145 -13.35 8.67 11.57
C ILE A 145 -14.19 7.44 11.23
N VAL A 146 -15.50 7.46 11.49
CA VAL A 146 -16.42 6.37 11.13
C VAL A 146 -16.54 6.28 9.61
N LEU A 147 -16.68 7.42 8.93
CA LEU A 147 -16.73 7.45 7.48
C LEU A 147 -15.41 7.06 6.84
N GLU A 148 -14.25 7.44 7.40
CA GLU A 148 -12.93 6.98 6.95
C GLU A 148 -12.78 5.47 7.08
N PHE A 149 -13.24 4.88 8.20
CA PHE A 149 -13.29 3.43 8.37
C PHE A 149 -14.17 2.77 7.30
N MET A 150 -15.39 3.25 7.09
CA MET A 150 -16.31 2.72 6.08
C MET A 150 -15.75 2.90 4.66
N TYR A 151 -15.10 4.04 4.39
CA TYR A 151 -14.45 4.30 3.10
C TYR A 151 -13.26 3.36 2.88
N GLY A 152 -12.53 2.98 3.94
CA GLY A 152 -11.54 1.91 3.91
C GLY A 152 -12.14 0.54 3.57
N VAL A 153 -13.26 0.19 4.20
CA VAL A 153 -14.00 -1.08 3.96
C VAL A 153 -14.45 -1.17 2.51
N PHE A 154 -15.24 -0.20 2.03
CA PHE A 154 -15.83 -0.27 0.70
C PHE A 154 -14.86 0.13 -0.40
N GLY A 155 -14.14 1.25 -0.26
CA GLY A 155 -13.29 1.77 -1.33
C GLY A 155 -12.05 0.90 -1.59
N SER A 156 -11.27 0.63 -0.55
CA SER A 156 -10.02 -0.14 -0.72
C SER A 156 -10.29 -1.64 -0.77
N ALA A 157 -10.93 -2.21 0.25
CA ALA A 157 -11.10 -3.66 0.24
C ALA A 157 -12.18 -4.12 -0.74
N GLY A 158 -13.36 -3.47 -0.71
CA GLY A 158 -14.48 -3.79 -1.57
C GLY A 158 -14.22 -3.55 -3.05
N SER A 159 -13.70 -2.38 -3.43
CA SER A 159 -13.43 -2.05 -4.84
C SER A 159 -12.02 -2.49 -5.28
N TYR A 160 -10.95 -2.04 -4.62
CA TYR A 160 -9.58 -2.29 -5.11
C TYR A 160 -9.17 -3.77 -5.06
N ILE A 161 -9.36 -4.46 -3.94
CA ILE A 161 -8.98 -5.89 -3.83
C ILE A 161 -9.88 -6.76 -4.72
N THR A 162 -11.19 -6.56 -4.68
CA THR A 162 -12.12 -7.36 -5.51
C THR A 162 -11.90 -7.10 -6.99
N GLY A 163 -11.63 -5.85 -7.39
CA GLY A 163 -11.30 -5.49 -8.77
C GLY A 163 -9.99 -6.12 -9.24
N PHE A 164 -8.97 -6.18 -8.38
CA PHE A 164 -7.72 -6.88 -8.65
C PHE A 164 -7.96 -8.37 -8.92
N VAL A 165 -8.70 -9.05 -8.02
CA VAL A 165 -9.02 -10.49 -8.17
C VAL A 165 -9.84 -10.74 -9.43
N LEU A 166 -10.89 -9.95 -9.67
CA LEU A 166 -11.71 -10.06 -10.88
C LEU A 166 -10.86 -9.94 -12.16
N THR A 167 -9.97 -8.94 -12.21
CA THR A 167 -9.07 -8.75 -13.34
C THR A 167 -8.16 -9.97 -13.55
N MET A 168 -7.59 -10.51 -12.47
CA MET A 168 -6.72 -11.69 -12.51
C MET A 168 -7.41 -12.97 -12.95
N GLU A 169 -8.70 -13.10 -12.65
CA GLU A 169 -9.51 -14.25 -13.00
C GLU A 169 -10.02 -14.19 -14.45
N LEU A 170 -10.17 -12.98 -15.00
CA LEU A 170 -10.51 -12.72 -16.40
C LEU A 170 -9.34 -12.96 -17.37
N VAL A 171 -8.10 -12.78 -16.92
CA VAL A 171 -6.92 -12.93 -17.79
C VAL A 171 -6.25 -14.31 -17.72
N GLY A 172 -5.71 -14.73 -18.86
CA GLY A 172 -4.95 -15.98 -18.99
C GLY A 172 -3.65 -15.99 -18.17
N PRO A 173 -3.13 -17.17 -17.78
CA PRO A 173 -1.93 -17.29 -16.94
C PRO A 173 -0.71 -16.48 -17.43
N THR A 174 -0.49 -16.44 -18.75
CA THR A 174 0.66 -15.78 -19.37
C THR A 174 0.63 -14.25 -19.27
N LYS A 175 -0.52 -13.64 -19.01
CA LYS A 175 -0.70 -12.18 -18.91
C LYS A 175 -0.92 -11.68 -17.49
N ARG A 176 -1.09 -12.57 -16.50
CA ARG A 176 -1.37 -12.19 -15.10
C ARG A 176 -0.31 -11.28 -14.51
N THR A 177 0.97 -11.63 -14.65
CA THR A 177 2.07 -10.82 -14.10
C THR A 177 2.04 -9.40 -14.67
N PHE A 178 1.86 -9.27 -15.98
CA PHE A 178 1.76 -7.98 -16.66
C PHE A 178 0.54 -7.16 -16.18
N CYS A 179 -0.65 -7.77 -16.13
CA CYS A 179 -1.86 -7.12 -15.63
C CYS A 179 -1.74 -6.69 -14.17
N GLY A 180 -1.06 -7.47 -13.34
CA GLY A 180 -0.85 -7.16 -11.92
C GLY A 180 0.05 -5.95 -11.73
N ILE A 181 1.09 -5.84 -12.56
CA ILE A 181 2.00 -4.70 -12.51
C ILE A 181 1.33 -3.44 -13.08
N ILE A 182 0.52 -3.57 -14.14
CA ILE A 182 -0.33 -2.45 -14.59
C ILE A 182 -1.24 -1.97 -13.47
N PHE A 183 -1.84 -2.87 -12.69
CA PHE A 183 -2.70 -2.47 -11.58
C PHE A 183 -1.96 -1.63 -10.54
N GLN A 184 -0.71 -1.98 -10.22
CA GLN A 184 0.16 -1.19 -9.34
C GLN A 184 0.57 0.14 -9.99
N ALA A 185 0.87 0.15 -11.29
CA ALA A 185 1.15 1.38 -12.03
C ALA A 185 -0.05 2.34 -12.01
N VAL A 186 -1.28 1.82 -12.15
CA VAL A 186 -2.52 2.62 -12.03
C VAL A 186 -2.70 3.16 -10.61
N PHE A 187 -2.32 2.40 -9.57
CA PHE A 187 -2.29 2.91 -8.21
C PHE A 187 -1.34 4.10 -8.05
N ALA A 188 -0.11 3.99 -8.59
CA ALA A 188 0.85 5.11 -8.62
C ALA A 188 0.32 6.31 -9.42
N MET A 189 -0.35 6.08 -10.57
CA MET A 189 -1.05 7.14 -11.30
C MET A 189 -2.14 7.82 -10.48
N GLY A 190 -2.87 7.06 -9.66
CA GLY A 190 -3.84 7.62 -8.72
C GLY A 190 -3.20 8.57 -7.71
N ILE A 191 -2.03 8.24 -7.18
CA ILE A 191 -1.29 9.14 -6.26
C ILE A 191 -0.80 10.39 -6.99
N MET A 192 -0.28 10.25 -8.21
CA MET A 192 0.08 11.40 -9.06
C MET A 192 -1.14 12.30 -9.32
N LEU A 193 -2.30 11.71 -9.57
CA LEU A 193 -3.55 12.45 -9.80
C LEU A 193 -4.01 13.18 -8.53
N VAL A 194 -3.88 12.57 -7.35
CA VAL A 194 -4.12 13.23 -6.05
C VAL A 194 -3.21 14.45 -5.88
N ALA A 195 -1.93 14.33 -6.20
CA ALA A 195 -0.99 15.45 -6.15
C ALA A 195 -1.38 16.59 -7.10
N VAL A 196 -1.76 16.24 -8.33
CA VAL A 196 -2.23 17.21 -9.35
C VAL A 196 -3.47 17.97 -8.87
N TRP A 197 -4.47 17.26 -8.35
CA TRP A 197 -5.67 17.93 -7.82
C TRP A 197 -5.37 18.82 -6.63
N GLY A 198 -4.52 18.37 -5.70
CA GLY A 198 -4.09 19.19 -4.56
C GLY A 198 -3.36 20.47 -4.98
N TYR A 199 -2.55 20.41 -6.04
CA TYR A 199 -1.85 21.59 -6.57
C TYR A 199 -2.81 22.65 -7.11
N PHE A 200 -3.84 22.22 -7.86
CA PHE A 200 -4.82 23.13 -8.46
C PHE A 200 -5.93 23.57 -7.51
N ILE A 201 -6.29 22.73 -6.54
CA ILE A 201 -7.45 22.94 -5.66
C ILE A 201 -6.99 22.90 -4.21
N ARG A 202 -6.87 24.10 -3.63
CA ARG A 202 -6.37 24.32 -2.27
C ARG A 202 -7.45 24.31 -1.21
N ASP A 203 -8.72 24.23 -1.62
CA ASP A 203 -9.86 24.17 -0.71
C ASP A 203 -10.27 22.71 -0.49
N ARG A 204 -10.31 22.30 0.78
CA ARG A 204 -10.54 20.92 1.17
C ARG A 204 -11.95 20.42 0.84
N PHE A 205 -12.95 21.29 0.78
CA PHE A 205 -14.33 20.89 0.47
C PHE A 205 -14.44 20.48 -1.00
N TYR A 206 -13.99 21.33 -1.93
CA TYR A 206 -14.03 20.99 -3.36
C TYR A 206 -13.12 19.81 -3.70
N LEU A 207 -11.95 19.73 -3.07
CA LEU A 207 -11.02 18.63 -3.28
C LEU A 207 -11.61 17.27 -2.86
N GLN A 208 -12.30 17.23 -1.72
CA GLN A 208 -12.99 16.02 -1.24
C GLN A 208 -14.12 15.59 -2.19
N LEU A 209 -14.92 16.54 -2.70
CA LEU A 209 -15.98 16.25 -3.67
C LEU A 209 -15.42 15.63 -4.94
N ILE A 210 -14.31 16.17 -5.45
CA ILE A 210 -13.65 15.65 -6.64
C ILE A 210 -13.14 14.23 -6.40
N TYR A 211 -12.48 13.96 -5.28
CA TYR A 211 -12.05 12.59 -4.96
C TYR A 211 -13.22 11.61 -4.85
N GLY A 212 -14.34 12.01 -4.24
CA GLY A 212 -15.56 11.21 -4.24
C GLY A 212 -16.10 10.95 -5.66
N ALA A 213 -16.11 11.98 -6.50
CA ALA A 213 -16.60 11.90 -7.88
C ALA A 213 -15.78 10.96 -8.78
N HIS A 214 -14.50 10.71 -8.48
CA HIS A 214 -13.70 9.73 -9.25
C HIS A 214 -14.30 8.31 -9.21
N SER A 215 -15.09 7.98 -8.17
CA SER A 215 -15.82 6.71 -8.13
C SER A 215 -16.86 6.55 -9.24
N LEU A 216 -17.29 7.63 -9.90
CA LEU A 216 -18.16 7.56 -11.09
C LEU A 216 -17.49 6.82 -12.25
N LEU A 217 -16.16 6.96 -12.40
CA LEU A 217 -15.40 6.21 -13.41
C LEU A 217 -15.46 4.71 -13.15
N LEU A 218 -15.45 4.32 -11.86
CA LEU A 218 -15.57 2.92 -11.47
C LEU A 218 -16.95 2.35 -11.77
N ILE A 219 -18.00 3.17 -11.74
CA ILE A 219 -19.38 2.73 -12.04
C ILE A 219 -19.63 2.71 -13.55
N GLY A 220 -19.06 3.67 -14.29
CA GLY A 220 -19.35 3.87 -15.72
C GLY A 220 -19.02 2.68 -16.63
N HIS A 221 -18.13 1.80 -16.20
CA HIS A 221 -17.67 0.66 -17.00
C HIS A 221 -18.37 -0.69 -16.68
N TRP A 222 -19.51 -0.67 -15.98
CA TRP A 222 -20.21 -1.90 -15.54
C TRP A 222 -20.69 -2.84 -16.64
N TRP A 223 -21.04 -2.30 -17.81
CA TRP A 223 -21.44 -3.04 -19.00
C TRP A 223 -20.25 -3.71 -19.71
N LEU A 224 -19.02 -3.20 -19.50
CA LEU A 224 -17.83 -3.67 -20.20
C LEU A 224 -17.19 -4.89 -19.53
N ILE A 225 -17.33 -5.01 -18.20
CA ILE A 225 -16.70 -6.06 -17.41
C ILE A 225 -17.65 -7.25 -17.25
N ASP A 226 -17.17 -8.45 -17.59
CA ASP A 226 -17.86 -9.71 -17.31
C ASP A 226 -17.55 -10.20 -15.88
N GLU A 227 -18.38 -11.10 -15.34
CA GLU A 227 -18.08 -11.77 -14.05
C GLU A 227 -16.94 -12.78 -14.22
N SER A 228 -16.28 -13.16 -13.11
CA SER A 228 -15.20 -14.13 -13.14
C SER A 228 -15.66 -15.50 -13.67
N PRO A 229 -15.07 -16.01 -14.76
CA PRO A 229 -15.40 -17.32 -15.30
C PRO A 229 -15.04 -18.44 -14.32
N ARG A 230 -14.01 -18.23 -13.48
CA ARG A 230 -13.60 -19.21 -12.46
C ARG A 230 -14.57 -19.28 -11.30
N TRP A 231 -15.03 -18.12 -10.86
CA TRP A 231 -16.03 -18.04 -9.81
C TRP A 231 -17.34 -18.69 -10.27
N LEU A 232 -17.82 -18.34 -11.48
CA LEU A 232 -19.00 -18.97 -12.08
C LEU A 232 -18.85 -20.49 -12.17
N TRP A 233 -17.66 -20.95 -12.54
CA TRP A 233 -17.35 -22.38 -12.58
C TRP A 233 -17.45 -23.05 -11.21
N ALA A 234 -16.83 -22.44 -10.20
CA ALA A 234 -16.84 -22.94 -8.82
C ALA A 234 -18.25 -22.96 -8.22
N GLN A 235 -19.09 -21.99 -8.58
CA GLN A 235 -20.50 -21.89 -8.17
C GLN A 235 -21.44 -22.81 -8.96
N GLY A 236 -20.93 -23.63 -9.89
CA GLY A 236 -21.74 -24.53 -10.70
C GLY A 236 -22.47 -23.87 -11.89
N ARG A 237 -22.33 -22.55 -12.07
CA ARG A 237 -22.87 -21.77 -13.21
C ARG A 237 -21.99 -21.92 -14.46
N LYS A 238 -21.77 -23.16 -14.89
CA LYS A 238 -20.78 -23.51 -15.91
C LYS A 238 -21.10 -22.97 -17.30
N LEU A 239 -22.38 -22.90 -17.68
CA LEU A 239 -22.79 -22.37 -18.99
C LEU A 239 -22.40 -20.91 -19.16
N GLU A 240 -22.64 -20.07 -18.14
CA GLU A 240 -22.25 -18.67 -18.16
C GLU A 240 -20.72 -18.49 -18.18
N SER A 241 -19.99 -19.36 -17.47
CA SER A 241 -18.52 -19.39 -17.54
C SER A 241 -18.04 -19.67 -18.96
N ILE A 242 -18.65 -20.64 -19.65
CA ILE A 242 -18.34 -20.98 -21.04
C ILE A 242 -18.67 -19.79 -21.97
N ASP A 243 -19.81 -19.12 -21.79
CA ASP A 243 -20.19 -17.95 -22.60
C ASP A 243 -19.11 -16.86 -22.57
N ILE A 244 -18.57 -16.58 -21.38
CA ILE A 244 -17.51 -15.58 -21.18
C ILE A 244 -16.19 -16.03 -21.80
N VAL A 245 -15.81 -17.31 -21.63
CA VAL A 245 -14.59 -17.85 -22.23
C VAL A 245 -14.69 -17.87 -23.76
N ASP A 246 -15.82 -18.28 -24.34
CA ASP A 246 -16.07 -18.26 -25.78
C ASP A 246 -16.00 -16.83 -26.34
N LYS A 247 -16.58 -15.85 -25.62
CA LYS A 247 -16.45 -14.42 -25.95
C LYS A 247 -14.98 -14.00 -25.98
N ALA A 248 -14.20 -14.38 -24.97
CA ALA A 248 -12.77 -14.08 -24.92
C ALA A 248 -11.96 -14.75 -26.05
N VAL A 249 -12.26 -16.01 -26.40
CA VAL A 249 -11.62 -16.74 -27.51
C VAL A 249 -11.92 -16.05 -28.84
N LYS A 250 -13.18 -15.63 -29.07
CA LYS A 250 -13.58 -14.88 -30.28
C LYS A 250 -12.85 -13.55 -30.40
N ILE A 251 -12.73 -12.79 -29.31
CA ILE A 251 -12.03 -11.50 -29.29
C ILE A 251 -10.53 -11.69 -29.53
N ASN A 252 -9.91 -12.66 -28.86
CA ASN A 252 -8.47 -12.93 -28.96
C ASN A 252 -8.08 -13.64 -30.26
N ARG A 253 -9.05 -14.18 -31.01
CA ARG A 253 -8.86 -15.01 -32.21
C ARG A 253 -7.87 -16.16 -31.98
N LYS A 254 -7.82 -16.68 -30.75
CA LYS A 254 -6.85 -17.67 -30.31
C LYS A 254 -7.46 -18.59 -29.26
N GLY A 255 -7.38 -19.90 -29.51
CA GLY A 255 -7.98 -20.95 -28.69
C GLY A 255 -9.10 -21.69 -29.43
N ASN A 256 -9.49 -22.85 -28.91
CA ASN A 256 -10.61 -23.61 -29.42
C ASN A 256 -11.89 -23.22 -28.67
N LEU A 257 -13.01 -23.12 -29.39
CA LEU A 257 -14.31 -22.96 -28.77
C LEU A 257 -14.65 -24.23 -27.98
N VAL A 258 -15.31 -24.07 -26.84
CA VAL A 258 -15.72 -25.21 -26.01
C VAL A 258 -16.99 -25.81 -26.61
N ASP A 259 -16.98 -27.11 -26.94
CA ASP A 259 -18.21 -27.79 -27.39
C ASP A 259 -19.18 -27.95 -26.21
N ARG A 260 -20.30 -27.22 -26.27
CA ARG A 260 -21.36 -27.25 -25.25
C ARG A 260 -21.96 -28.64 -25.06
N LYS A 261 -22.05 -29.44 -26.13
CA LYS A 261 -22.75 -30.73 -26.10
C LYS A 261 -21.92 -31.81 -25.41
N GLU A 262 -20.62 -31.85 -25.69
CA GLU A 262 -19.67 -32.73 -25.01
C GLU A 262 -19.56 -32.37 -23.51
N PHE A 263 -19.74 -31.09 -23.17
CA PHE A 263 -19.63 -30.61 -21.81
C PHE A 263 -20.82 -30.99 -20.92
N ILE A 264 -22.05 -30.85 -21.42
CA ILE A 264 -23.28 -31.24 -20.71
C ILE A 264 -23.27 -32.76 -20.47
N ALA A 265 -22.89 -33.55 -21.49
CA ALA A 265 -22.78 -35.00 -21.37
C ALA A 265 -21.76 -35.46 -20.31
N ASN A 266 -20.62 -34.78 -20.18
CA ASN A 266 -19.61 -35.07 -19.16
C ASN A 266 -19.99 -34.59 -17.74
N GLN A 267 -20.94 -33.66 -17.62
CA GLN A 267 -21.40 -33.13 -16.34
C GLN A 267 -22.30 -34.13 -15.60
N ASP A 268 -23.17 -34.83 -16.32
CA ASP A 268 -24.03 -35.88 -15.76
C ASP A 268 -23.21 -37.08 -15.25
N ILE A 269 -22.09 -37.39 -15.91
CA ILE A 269 -21.18 -38.48 -15.53
C ILE A 269 -20.35 -38.12 -14.29
N LYS A 270 -19.86 -36.87 -14.17
CA LYS A 270 -19.02 -36.44 -13.04
C LYS A 270 -19.81 -36.04 -11.79
N ALA A 271 -21.08 -35.64 -11.92
CA ALA A 271 -21.95 -35.39 -10.77
C ALA A 271 -22.23 -36.67 -9.96
N SER A 272 -22.19 -37.85 -10.61
CA SER A 272 -22.31 -39.15 -9.96
C SER A 272 -21.02 -39.63 -9.27
N ALA A 273 -19.88 -38.95 -9.44
CA ALA A 273 -18.56 -39.46 -9.02
C ALA A 273 -17.80 -38.57 -8.02
N LYS A 274 -18.28 -37.37 -7.67
CA LYS A 274 -17.60 -36.46 -6.73
C LYS A 274 -18.18 -36.57 -5.31
N SER A 275 -17.69 -37.55 -4.56
CA SER A 275 -17.68 -37.56 -3.09
C SER A 275 -16.25 -37.75 -2.55
N SER A 276 -15.26 -37.13 -3.18
CA SER A 276 -13.91 -37.04 -2.62
C SER A 276 -13.87 -35.81 -1.72
N GLU A 277 -13.70 -36.02 -0.41
CA GLU A 277 -13.43 -35.00 0.60
C GLU A 277 -12.31 -34.06 0.11
N GLU A 278 -12.66 -32.87 -0.38
CA GLU A 278 -11.68 -31.80 -0.53
C GLU A 278 -11.33 -31.35 0.89
N THR A 279 -10.16 -31.77 1.38
CA THR A 279 -9.62 -31.31 2.67
C THR A 279 -9.53 -29.78 2.64
N SER A 280 -10.39 -29.13 3.42
CA SER A 280 -10.39 -27.68 3.54
C SER A 280 -9.18 -27.25 4.37
N TYR A 281 -8.14 -26.74 3.71
CA TYR A 281 -6.97 -26.18 4.39
C TYR A 281 -7.25 -24.77 4.92
N GLY A 282 -6.82 -24.50 6.14
CA GLY A 282 -7.04 -23.24 6.84
C GLY A 282 -5.78 -22.38 6.99
N ILE A 283 -5.93 -21.23 7.65
CA ILE A 283 -4.80 -20.34 8.00
C ILE A 283 -3.78 -21.04 8.90
N LEU A 284 -4.23 -21.92 9.80
CA LEU A 284 -3.35 -22.64 10.71
C LEU A 284 -2.41 -23.60 9.97
N ASP A 285 -2.81 -24.09 8.79
CA ASP A 285 -1.98 -25.00 8.00
C ASP A 285 -0.73 -24.31 7.42
N LEU A 286 -0.71 -22.97 7.27
CA LEU A 286 0.50 -22.22 6.92
C LEU A 286 1.62 -22.38 7.96
N PHE A 287 1.25 -22.59 9.22
CA PHE A 287 2.17 -22.65 10.36
C PHE A 287 2.39 -24.08 10.87
N ARG A 288 1.80 -25.07 10.20
CA ARG A 288 1.77 -26.47 10.63
C ARG A 288 3.12 -27.15 10.53
N THR A 289 3.80 -27.00 9.39
CA THR A 289 5.10 -27.64 9.14
C THR A 289 6.26 -26.65 9.29
N ARG A 290 7.47 -27.13 9.59
CA ARG A 290 8.59 -26.28 10.03
C ARG A 290 9.09 -25.37 8.91
N ASN A 291 9.25 -25.90 7.70
CA ASN A 291 9.72 -25.11 6.56
C ASN A 291 8.63 -24.10 6.14
N LEU A 292 7.38 -24.55 6.03
CA LEU A 292 6.26 -23.67 5.66
C LEU A 292 6.05 -22.55 6.68
N ARG A 293 6.15 -22.83 7.98
CA ARG A 293 6.09 -21.82 9.05
C ARG A 293 7.18 -20.76 8.92
N THR A 294 8.41 -21.19 8.63
CA THR A 294 9.56 -20.28 8.50
C THR A 294 9.41 -19.37 7.29
N LYS A 295 8.99 -19.93 6.14
CA LYS A 295 8.63 -19.16 4.93
C LYS A 295 7.49 -18.18 5.21
N SER A 296 6.42 -18.66 5.87
CA SER A 296 5.24 -17.85 6.20
C SER A 296 5.59 -16.64 7.05
N LEU A 297 6.36 -16.83 8.14
CA LEU A 297 6.77 -15.74 9.01
C LEU A 297 7.66 -14.72 8.28
N ASN A 298 8.59 -15.18 7.45
CA ASN A 298 9.48 -14.31 6.69
C ASN A 298 8.74 -13.52 5.60
N VAL A 299 7.81 -14.16 4.89
CA VAL A 299 6.92 -13.48 3.95
C VAL A 299 6.04 -12.47 4.68
N CYS A 300 5.43 -12.82 5.81
CA CYS A 300 4.62 -11.90 6.62
C CYS A 300 5.42 -10.67 7.07
N LEU A 301 6.67 -10.87 7.53
CA LEU A 301 7.57 -9.77 7.86
C LEU A 301 7.91 -8.91 6.65
N SER A 302 8.14 -9.53 5.48
CA SER A 302 8.41 -8.82 4.23
C SER A 302 7.24 -7.96 3.79
N TRP A 303 6.00 -8.46 3.91
CA TRP A 303 4.79 -7.68 3.68
C TRP A 303 4.66 -6.52 4.67
N PHE A 304 4.86 -6.79 5.95
CA PHE A 304 4.81 -5.80 7.02
C PHE A 304 5.81 -4.67 6.77
N ALA A 305 7.08 -5.00 6.54
CA ALA A 305 8.18 -4.07 6.35
C ALA A 305 8.04 -3.22 5.08
N ASN A 306 7.68 -3.84 3.94
CA ASN A 306 7.45 -3.10 2.70
C ASN A 306 6.32 -2.08 2.86
N SER A 307 5.20 -2.49 3.44
CA SER A 307 4.07 -1.59 3.66
C SER A 307 4.41 -0.48 4.67
N LEU A 308 5.14 -0.81 5.73
CA LEU A 308 5.60 0.15 6.73
C LEU A 308 6.48 1.24 6.09
N GLY A 309 7.50 0.84 5.33
CA GLY A 309 8.39 1.77 4.62
C GLY A 309 7.68 2.56 3.53
N TYR A 310 6.79 1.91 2.77
CA TYR A 310 6.04 2.54 1.68
C TYR A 310 5.14 3.67 2.19
N TYR A 311 4.30 3.37 3.18
CA TYR A 311 3.41 4.38 3.76
C TYR A 311 4.17 5.36 4.65
N GLY A 312 5.24 4.94 5.32
CA GLY A 312 6.08 5.82 6.14
C GLY A 312 6.67 6.96 5.32
N LEU A 313 7.21 6.63 4.14
CA LEU A 313 7.69 7.63 3.18
C LEU A 313 6.57 8.47 2.59
N SER A 314 5.50 7.86 2.10
CA SER A 314 4.42 8.56 1.42
C SER A 314 3.61 9.49 2.34
N LEU A 315 3.43 9.14 3.61
CA LEU A 315 2.75 10.00 4.58
C LEU A 315 3.65 11.12 5.12
N SER A 316 4.98 10.94 5.07
CA SER A 316 5.93 11.95 5.53
C SER A 316 6.23 13.03 4.49
N THR A 317 5.73 12.91 3.26
CA THR A 317 5.97 13.88 2.18
C THR A 317 5.59 15.31 2.57
N GLY A 318 4.49 15.50 3.31
CA GLY A 318 4.07 16.82 3.78
C GLY A 318 4.97 17.47 4.83
N LYS A 319 5.91 16.71 5.43
CA LYS A 319 6.89 17.22 6.40
C LYS A 319 8.23 17.59 5.76
N MET A 320 8.45 17.21 4.50
CA MET A 320 9.70 17.45 3.78
C MET A 320 9.77 18.91 3.30
N SER A 321 10.99 19.44 3.13
CA SER A 321 11.20 20.78 2.59
C SER A 321 10.93 20.82 1.09
N GLY A 322 10.02 21.69 0.65
CA GLY A 322 9.64 21.88 -0.76
C GLY A 322 8.12 21.98 -0.95
N ASP A 323 7.68 22.05 -2.20
CA ASP A 323 6.26 22.01 -2.53
C ASP A 323 5.70 20.61 -2.26
N PRO A 324 4.74 20.45 -1.33
CA PRO A 324 4.25 19.14 -0.91
C PRO A 324 3.55 18.37 -2.03
N PHE A 325 2.92 19.07 -2.99
CA PHE A 325 2.24 18.45 -4.12
C PHE A 325 3.25 17.95 -5.16
N ILE A 326 4.26 18.75 -5.48
CA ILE A 326 5.33 18.33 -6.40
C ILE A 326 6.10 17.14 -5.81
N LEU A 327 6.43 17.19 -4.52
CA LEU A 327 7.10 16.08 -3.84
C LEU A 327 6.24 14.80 -3.85
N LEU A 328 4.93 14.91 -3.62
CA LEU A 328 4.01 13.76 -3.67
C LEU A 328 3.92 13.18 -5.10
N PHE A 329 3.89 14.05 -6.11
CA PHE A 329 3.91 13.64 -7.51
C PHE A 329 5.19 12.88 -7.86
N ILE A 330 6.35 13.41 -7.50
CA ILE A 330 7.66 12.76 -7.76
C ILE A 330 7.77 11.44 -7.00
N MET A 331 7.34 11.38 -5.73
CA MET A 331 7.31 10.15 -4.93
C MET A 331 6.54 9.02 -5.61
N ALA A 332 5.43 9.35 -6.28
CA ALA A 332 4.64 8.39 -7.03
C ALA A 332 5.22 8.10 -8.43
N LEU A 333 5.76 9.10 -9.11
CA LEU A 333 6.39 8.97 -10.43
C LEU A 333 7.56 7.99 -10.39
N VAL A 334 8.35 8.02 -9.32
CA VAL A 334 9.51 7.14 -9.11
C VAL A 334 9.14 5.66 -9.00
N GLU A 335 7.87 5.33 -8.70
CA GLU A 335 7.39 3.95 -8.69
C GLU A 335 7.35 3.33 -10.11
N MET A 336 7.07 4.14 -11.14
CA MET A 336 6.98 3.69 -12.54
C MET A 336 8.28 3.10 -13.11
N PRO A 337 9.44 3.79 -13.05
CA PRO A 337 10.70 3.19 -13.47
C PRO A 337 11.08 2.00 -12.60
N SER A 338 10.72 2.00 -11.31
CA SER A 338 10.96 0.86 -10.42
C SER A 338 10.25 -0.40 -10.91
N TYR A 339 8.96 -0.31 -11.21
CA TYR A 339 8.20 -1.44 -11.75
C TYR A 339 8.74 -1.94 -13.10
N THR A 340 9.17 -1.02 -13.97
CA THR A 340 9.76 -1.36 -15.26
C THR A 340 11.06 -2.14 -15.08
N ILE A 341 11.95 -1.67 -14.20
CA ILE A 341 13.21 -2.34 -13.88
C ILE A 341 12.96 -3.71 -13.23
N VAL A 342 11.99 -3.81 -12.31
CA VAL A 342 11.60 -5.09 -11.71
C VAL A 342 11.16 -6.07 -12.78
N ILE A 343 10.27 -5.70 -13.72
CA ILE A 343 9.85 -6.60 -14.81
C ILE A 343 11.05 -7.14 -15.58
N LEU A 344 12.00 -6.28 -15.94
CA LEU A 344 13.15 -6.65 -16.78
C LEU A 344 14.17 -7.54 -16.04
N LEU A 345 14.27 -7.38 -14.72
CA LEU A 345 15.23 -8.10 -13.89
C LEU A 345 14.66 -9.38 -13.27
N LEU A 346 13.35 -9.47 -13.04
CA LEU A 346 12.71 -10.55 -12.26
C LEU A 346 12.99 -11.94 -12.82
N ASP A 347 13.02 -12.09 -14.14
CA ASP A 347 13.32 -13.36 -14.82
C ASP A 347 14.83 -13.64 -14.94
N LYS A 348 15.68 -12.62 -14.80
CA LYS A 348 17.15 -12.75 -14.95
C LYS A 348 17.87 -12.93 -13.62
N ALA A 349 17.53 -12.11 -12.63
CA ALA A 349 18.24 -12.02 -11.36
C ALA A 349 17.58 -12.85 -10.24
N GLY A 350 16.32 -13.24 -10.42
CA GLY A 350 15.56 -14.02 -9.46
C GLY A 350 14.78 -13.20 -8.45
N ARG A 351 13.73 -13.81 -7.89
CA ARG A 351 12.77 -13.12 -7.02
C ARG A 351 13.40 -12.83 -5.66
N ARG A 352 14.18 -13.78 -5.14
CA ARG A 352 14.88 -13.65 -3.85
C ARG A 352 15.88 -12.50 -3.84
N PHE A 353 16.73 -12.45 -4.88
CA PHE A 353 17.76 -11.42 -4.98
C PHE A 353 17.14 -10.03 -5.02
N ILE A 354 16.16 -9.83 -5.90
CA ILE A 354 15.56 -8.51 -6.11
C ILE A 354 14.82 -8.07 -4.87
N LEU A 355 14.02 -8.95 -4.24
CA LEU A 355 13.35 -8.63 -2.98
C LEU A 355 14.35 -8.19 -1.91
N SER A 356 15.36 -9.02 -1.65
CA SER A 356 16.31 -8.79 -0.55
C SER A 356 17.19 -7.56 -0.80
N SER A 357 17.73 -7.42 -2.02
CA SER A 357 18.59 -6.29 -2.39
C SER A 357 17.83 -4.96 -2.35
N PHE A 358 16.60 -4.91 -2.88
CA PHE A 358 15.80 -3.68 -2.86
C PHE A 358 15.38 -3.31 -1.44
N MET A 359 15.02 -4.28 -0.59
CA MET A 359 14.71 -3.98 0.82
C MET A 359 15.96 -3.50 1.58
N ILE A 360 17.12 -4.11 1.35
CA ILE A 360 18.38 -3.66 1.99
C ILE A 360 18.74 -2.26 1.50
N MET A 361 18.76 -2.01 0.18
CA MET A 361 19.07 -0.71 -0.41
C MET A 361 18.10 0.37 0.05
N GLY A 362 16.79 0.09 0.04
CA GLY A 362 15.75 1.00 0.51
C GLY A 362 15.86 1.29 2.01
N GLY A 363 16.10 0.26 2.82
CA GLY A 363 16.32 0.40 4.26
C GLY A 363 17.60 1.18 4.59
N THR A 364 18.69 0.97 3.85
CA THR A 364 19.91 1.78 4.01
C THR A 364 19.68 3.23 3.62
N ALA A 365 18.94 3.50 2.54
CA ALA A 365 18.62 4.86 2.12
C ALA A 365 17.79 5.58 3.18
N LEU A 366 16.78 4.91 3.75
CA LEU A 366 16.01 5.43 4.88
C LEU A 366 16.89 5.70 6.11
N MET A 367 17.81 4.78 6.43
CA MET A 367 18.73 4.97 7.55
C MET A 367 19.63 6.18 7.31
N CYS A 368 20.19 6.32 6.11
CA CYS A 368 20.99 7.49 5.75
C CYS A 368 20.17 8.78 5.88
N ALA A 369 18.96 8.82 5.30
CA ALA A 369 18.08 9.98 5.37
C ALA A 369 17.72 10.39 6.82
N ALA A 370 17.66 9.45 7.76
CA ALA A 370 17.36 9.74 9.17
C ALA A 370 18.50 10.47 9.90
N TYR A 371 19.75 10.30 9.48
CA TYR A 371 20.92 10.85 10.17
C TYR A 371 21.63 11.99 9.43
N VAL A 372 21.22 12.31 8.19
CA VAL A 372 21.74 13.49 7.50
C VAL A 372 21.18 14.76 8.16
N PRO A 373 22.02 15.73 8.56
CA PRO A 373 21.56 16.98 9.15
C PRO A 373 20.65 17.77 8.19
N GLU A 374 19.53 18.28 8.69
CA GLU A 374 18.62 19.16 7.92
C GLU A 374 19.21 20.57 7.70
N GLU A 375 20.32 20.90 8.37
CA GLU A 375 20.87 22.25 8.44
C GLU A 375 21.87 22.52 7.31
N GLY A 376 21.36 23.17 6.25
CA GLY A 376 22.17 23.72 5.16
C GLY A 376 21.40 23.75 3.85
N PHE A 377 21.35 24.92 3.19
CA PHE A 377 20.70 25.09 1.88
C PHE A 377 21.19 24.08 0.84
N PHE A 378 22.47 23.68 0.92
CA PHE A 378 23.07 22.70 0.02
C PHE A 378 22.76 21.23 0.37
N LEU A 379 22.31 20.91 1.59
CA LEU A 379 22.07 19.51 2.03
C LEU A 379 20.64 19.02 1.74
N SER A 380 19.66 19.93 1.68
CA SER A 380 18.25 19.63 1.38
C SER A 380 18.02 18.80 0.10
N PRO A 381 18.61 19.12 -1.08
CA PRO A 381 18.37 18.32 -2.28
C PRO A 381 18.94 16.90 -2.19
N TYR A 382 20.06 16.68 -1.50
CA TYR A 382 20.66 15.35 -1.34
C TYR A 382 19.77 14.41 -0.53
N ILE A 383 19.14 14.91 0.54
CA ILE A 383 18.19 14.13 1.34
C ILE A 383 17.00 13.68 0.47
N LEU A 384 16.47 14.58 -0.36
CA LEU A 384 15.36 14.25 -1.27
C LEU A 384 15.76 13.16 -2.28
N TYR A 385 16.96 13.21 -2.86
CA TYR A 385 17.44 12.14 -3.74
C TYR A 385 17.54 10.79 -3.02
N ILE A 386 18.05 10.77 -1.79
CA ILE A 386 18.16 9.54 -0.98
C ILE A 386 16.75 9.00 -0.67
N VAL A 387 15.82 9.87 -0.30
CA VAL A 387 14.42 9.51 -0.01
C VAL A 387 13.73 8.95 -1.26
N PHE A 388 13.88 9.59 -2.42
CA PHE A 388 13.32 9.11 -3.68
C PHE A 388 13.93 7.77 -4.09
N PHE A 389 15.24 7.59 -3.89
CA PHE A 389 15.89 6.30 -4.13
C PHE A 389 15.40 5.21 -3.16
N GLY A 390 15.17 5.56 -1.89
CA GLY A 390 14.55 4.66 -0.92
C GLY A 390 13.13 4.25 -1.33
N LYS A 391 12.33 5.22 -1.78
CA LYS A 391 10.97 5.00 -2.30
C LYS A 391 10.97 4.11 -3.54
N PHE A 392 11.90 4.34 -4.47
CA PHE A 392 12.12 3.50 -5.66
C PHE A 392 12.34 2.04 -5.26
N CYS A 393 13.27 1.78 -4.34
CA CYS A 393 13.61 0.44 -3.92
C CYS A 393 12.43 -0.24 -3.20
N ILE A 394 11.79 0.46 -2.26
CA ILE A 394 10.66 -0.09 -1.49
C ILE A 394 9.45 -0.38 -2.40
N ALA A 395 9.14 0.48 -3.36
CA ALA A 395 8.07 0.23 -4.32
C ALA A 395 8.37 -1.03 -5.15
N GLY A 396 9.62 -1.20 -5.59
CA GLY A 396 10.04 -2.37 -6.35
C GLY A 396 9.97 -3.66 -5.54
N SER A 397 10.49 -3.67 -4.31
CA SER A 397 10.38 -4.85 -3.43
C SER A 397 8.93 -5.17 -3.09
N PHE A 398 8.07 -4.16 -2.95
CA PHE A 398 6.65 -4.37 -2.73
C PHE A 398 5.96 -4.99 -3.94
N ALA A 399 6.34 -4.64 -5.18
CA ALA A 399 5.84 -5.32 -6.38
C ALA A 399 6.32 -6.78 -6.47
N VAL A 400 7.57 -7.07 -6.07
CA VAL A 400 8.13 -8.43 -6.10
C VAL A 400 7.44 -9.34 -5.09
N ILE A 401 7.16 -8.89 -3.86
CA ILE A 401 6.58 -9.76 -2.82
C ILE A 401 5.18 -10.29 -3.19
N TYR A 402 4.38 -9.55 -3.97
CA TYR A 402 3.10 -10.04 -4.53
C TYR A 402 3.30 -11.30 -5.38
N ASN A 403 4.25 -11.24 -6.33
CA ASN A 403 4.54 -12.37 -7.21
C ASN A 403 5.23 -13.51 -6.47
N TYR A 404 6.21 -13.17 -5.62
CA TYR A 404 7.01 -14.15 -4.91
C TYR A 404 6.19 -14.96 -3.91
N SER A 405 5.26 -14.32 -3.19
CA SER A 405 4.33 -15.02 -2.30
C SER A 405 3.44 -16.00 -3.08
N ALA A 406 3.00 -15.63 -4.29
CA ALA A 406 2.21 -16.51 -5.14
C ALA A 406 3.02 -17.71 -5.64
N GLU A 407 4.32 -17.57 -5.88
CA GLU A 407 5.18 -18.67 -6.35
C GLU A 407 5.66 -19.58 -5.20
N LEU A 408 5.82 -19.04 -3.98
CA LEU A 408 6.38 -19.75 -2.83
C LEU A 408 5.40 -20.70 -2.14
N PHE A 409 4.12 -20.32 -2.06
CA PHE A 409 3.10 -21.10 -1.36
C PHE A 409 2.49 -22.19 -2.25
N PRO A 410 2.19 -23.38 -1.68
CA PRO A 410 1.56 -24.45 -2.43
C PRO A 410 0.16 -24.04 -2.89
N THR A 411 -0.30 -24.57 -4.03
CA THR A 411 -1.58 -24.18 -4.64
C THR A 411 -2.75 -24.22 -3.65
N VAL A 412 -2.81 -25.22 -2.77
CA VAL A 412 -3.84 -25.37 -1.73
C VAL A 412 -3.85 -24.27 -0.66
N LEU A 413 -2.72 -23.59 -0.43
CA LEU A 413 -2.57 -22.53 0.58
C LEU A 413 -2.18 -21.17 -0.01
N ARG A 414 -2.03 -21.06 -1.33
CA ARG A 414 -1.49 -19.88 -2.00
C ARG A 414 -2.29 -18.62 -1.71
N ASN A 415 -3.61 -18.71 -1.87
CA ASN A 415 -4.51 -17.58 -1.60
C ASN A 415 -4.51 -17.23 -0.11
N THR A 416 -4.48 -18.23 0.77
CA THR A 416 -4.40 -18.04 2.22
C THR A 416 -3.11 -17.33 2.63
N GLY A 417 -1.96 -17.77 2.10
CA GLY A 417 -0.66 -17.17 2.41
C GLY A 417 -0.50 -15.75 1.88
N LEU A 418 -0.98 -15.48 0.66
CA LEU A 418 -1.10 -14.12 0.14
C LEU A 418 -2.02 -13.26 1.01
N GLY A 419 -3.16 -13.82 1.45
CA GLY A 419 -4.12 -13.14 2.33
C GLY A 419 -3.50 -12.74 3.67
N VAL A 420 -2.85 -13.68 4.36
CA VAL A 420 -2.18 -13.42 5.65
C VAL A 420 -1.05 -12.38 5.48
N GLY A 421 -0.22 -12.50 4.44
CA GLY A 421 0.80 -11.51 4.14
C GLY A 421 0.22 -10.11 3.91
N SER A 422 -0.83 -10.00 3.09
CA SER A 422 -1.56 -8.74 2.87
C SER A 422 -2.15 -8.19 4.17
N MET A 423 -2.67 -9.04 5.08
CA MET A 423 -3.16 -8.61 6.39
C MET A 423 -2.05 -8.00 7.24
N CYS A 424 -0.85 -8.59 7.26
CA CYS A 424 0.32 -8.02 7.92
C CYS A 424 0.71 -6.65 7.35
N ALA A 425 0.63 -6.47 6.03
CA ALA A 425 0.87 -5.17 5.39
C ALA A 425 -0.17 -4.11 5.80
N ARG A 426 -1.45 -4.46 5.93
CA ARG A 426 -2.49 -3.51 6.37
C ARG A 426 -2.36 -3.16 7.85
N LEU A 427 -1.95 -4.12 8.67
CA LEU A 427 -1.61 -3.85 10.07
C LEU A 427 -0.45 -2.86 10.19
N SER A 428 0.64 -3.05 9.44
CA SER A 428 1.76 -2.11 9.48
C SER A 428 1.37 -0.72 9.00
N ALA A 429 0.58 -0.64 7.92
CA ALA A 429 0.06 0.63 7.41
C ALA A 429 -0.83 1.38 8.42
N ALA A 430 -1.59 0.65 9.25
CA ALA A 430 -2.37 1.23 10.33
C ALA A 430 -1.49 1.75 11.48
N LEU A 431 -0.35 1.10 11.73
CA LEU A 431 0.64 1.51 12.75
C LEU A 431 1.54 2.66 12.27
N THR A 432 1.78 2.81 10.97
CA THR A 432 2.67 3.83 10.41
C THR A 432 2.38 5.25 10.92
N PRO A 433 1.14 5.76 10.93
CA PRO A 433 0.85 7.11 11.43
C PRO A 433 1.15 7.27 12.92
N LEU A 434 0.93 6.23 13.72
CA LEU A 434 1.22 6.24 15.15
C LEU A 434 2.72 6.26 15.42
N ILE A 435 3.51 5.47 14.67
CA ILE A 435 4.97 5.54 14.71
C ILE A 435 5.44 6.93 14.28
N GLY A 436 4.76 7.54 13.32
CA GLY A 436 5.00 8.92 12.87
C GLY A 436 4.82 9.99 13.94
N LEU A 437 4.05 9.74 15.01
CA LEU A 437 3.90 10.66 16.16
C LEU A 437 5.11 10.66 17.08
N MET A 438 5.99 9.65 16.98
CA MET A 438 7.21 9.58 17.80
C MET A 438 8.24 10.64 17.42
N ASP A 439 8.00 11.39 16.34
CA ASP A 439 8.81 12.56 15.96
C ASP A 439 8.78 13.67 17.01
N SER A 440 7.83 13.66 17.95
CA SER A 440 7.77 14.58 19.08
C SER A 440 8.92 14.37 20.08
N PHE A 441 9.46 13.16 20.18
CA PHE A 441 10.62 12.87 21.03
C PHE A 441 11.91 13.19 20.29
N ASP A 442 12.05 12.67 19.07
CA ASP A 442 13.16 12.95 18.17
C ASP A 442 12.69 12.68 16.73
N LYS A 443 12.90 13.66 15.85
CA LYS A 443 12.52 13.60 14.42
C LYS A 443 13.07 12.37 13.69
N ARG A 444 14.17 11.79 14.18
CA ARG A 444 14.87 10.64 13.57
C ARG A 444 14.20 9.31 13.88
N ILE A 445 13.50 9.19 15.01
CA ILE A 445 12.95 7.91 15.51
C ILE A 445 12.05 7.19 14.49
N PRO A 446 11.03 7.84 13.88
CA PRO A 446 10.14 7.13 12.98
C PRO A 446 10.87 6.54 11.78
N MET A 447 11.78 7.31 11.16
CA MET A 447 12.53 6.88 9.99
C MET A 447 13.53 5.77 10.34
N THR A 448 14.17 5.82 11.50
CA THR A 448 15.06 4.74 12.00
C THR A 448 14.29 3.44 12.26
N ILE A 449 13.05 3.51 12.77
CA ILE A 449 12.20 2.33 12.96
C ILE A 449 11.83 1.71 11.59
N PHE A 450 11.40 2.54 10.64
CA PHE A 450 11.08 2.08 9.29
C PHE A 450 12.29 1.43 8.61
N ALA A 451 13.47 2.06 8.73
CA ALA A 451 14.73 1.56 8.18
C ALA A 451 15.14 0.22 8.79
N SER A 452 15.14 0.12 10.13
CA SER A 452 15.59 -1.07 10.86
C SER A 452 14.74 -2.29 10.53
N ILE A 453 13.41 -2.15 10.53
CA ILE A 453 12.49 -3.25 10.20
C ILE A 453 12.67 -3.69 8.73
N THR A 454 12.87 -2.73 7.82
CA THR A 454 13.10 -3.02 6.39
C THR A 454 14.43 -3.74 6.17
N LEU A 455 15.50 -3.33 6.85
CA LEU A 455 16.82 -3.96 6.78
C LEU A 455 16.79 -5.39 7.33
N ILE A 456 16.18 -5.59 8.51
CA ILE A 456 16.04 -6.92 9.11
C ILE A 456 15.25 -7.84 8.17
N SER A 457 14.15 -7.34 7.61
CA SER A 457 13.35 -8.12 6.67
C SER A 457 14.09 -8.43 5.38
N GLY A 458 14.86 -7.49 4.82
CA GLY A 458 15.68 -7.73 3.63
C GLY A 458 16.78 -8.77 3.88
N ALA A 459 17.42 -8.72 5.06
CA ALA A 459 18.41 -9.70 5.47
C ALA A 459 17.78 -11.10 5.65
N LEU A 460 16.64 -11.20 6.33
CA LEU A 460 15.92 -12.47 6.46
C LEU A 460 15.39 -12.97 5.12
N GLY A 461 15.02 -12.09 4.19
CA GLY A 461 14.61 -12.44 2.83
C GLY A 461 15.66 -13.26 2.07
N THR A 462 16.94 -13.12 2.39
CA THR A 462 18.03 -13.92 1.77
C THR A 462 17.97 -15.41 2.12
N LEU A 463 17.24 -15.76 3.19
CA LEU A 463 17.00 -17.14 3.65
C LEU A 463 15.81 -17.80 2.93
N LEU A 464 15.02 -17.06 2.17
CA LEU A 464 13.95 -17.64 1.37
C LEU A 464 14.54 -18.42 0.17
N PRO A 465 13.83 -19.42 -0.37
CA PRO A 465 14.31 -20.17 -1.53
C PRO A 465 14.00 -19.45 -2.84
N GLU A 466 14.84 -19.60 -3.85
CA GLU A 466 14.57 -19.01 -5.17
C GLU A 466 13.41 -19.74 -5.87
N THR A 467 12.60 -19.02 -6.65
CA THR A 467 11.44 -19.57 -7.38
C THR A 467 11.63 -19.62 -8.89
N VAL A 468 12.65 -18.98 -9.44
CA VAL A 468 12.94 -19.01 -10.89
C VAL A 468 13.16 -20.43 -11.40
N ASP A 469 12.49 -20.75 -12.51
CA ASP A 469 12.54 -22.04 -13.21
C ASP A 469 12.22 -23.26 -12.33
N LYS A 470 11.56 -23.07 -11.19
CA LYS A 470 11.10 -24.17 -10.32
C LYS A 470 9.63 -24.45 -10.53
N THR A 471 9.27 -25.72 -10.41
CA THR A 471 7.87 -26.15 -10.41
C THR A 471 7.18 -25.65 -9.14
N MET A 472 6.02 -25.02 -9.32
CA MET A 472 5.24 -24.51 -8.20
C MET A 472 4.68 -25.68 -7.37
N PRO A 473 4.81 -25.65 -6.02
CA PRO A 473 4.31 -26.71 -5.17
C PRO A 473 2.79 -26.81 -5.27
N GLN A 474 2.24 -28.02 -5.33
CA GLN A 474 0.79 -28.24 -5.46
C GLN A 474 0.16 -28.64 -4.12
N SER A 475 0.80 -29.58 -3.41
CA SER A 475 0.36 -30.11 -2.13
C SER A 475 1.04 -29.46 -0.92
N LEU A 476 0.56 -29.75 0.29
CA LEU A 476 1.18 -29.29 1.53
C LEU A 476 2.58 -29.89 1.70
N GLU A 477 2.73 -31.16 1.35
CA GLU A 477 3.98 -31.92 1.38
C GLU A 477 5.01 -31.33 0.40
N ASP A 478 4.58 -30.97 -0.82
CA ASP A 478 5.43 -30.27 -1.79
C ASP A 478 5.92 -28.93 -1.21
N GLY A 479 5.03 -28.20 -0.52
CA GLY A 479 5.34 -26.93 0.13
C GLY A 479 6.38 -27.07 1.24
N GLU A 480 6.37 -28.17 2.00
CA GLU A 480 7.38 -28.47 3.01
C GLU A 480 8.73 -28.85 2.38
N GLN A 481 8.73 -29.60 1.28
CA GLN A 481 9.95 -29.99 0.58
C GLN A 481 10.56 -28.86 -0.27
N PHE A 482 9.75 -27.90 -0.71
CA PHE A 482 10.18 -26.83 -1.59
C PHE A 482 11.31 -26.00 -0.98
N GLY A 483 12.46 -25.92 -1.64
CA GLY A 483 13.54 -25.01 -1.23
C GLY A 483 14.29 -25.40 0.05
N ILE A 484 14.18 -26.65 0.52
CA ILE A 484 15.04 -27.14 1.61
C ILE A 484 16.51 -27.00 1.17
N GLY A 485 17.32 -26.32 1.98
CA GLY A 485 18.74 -26.08 1.71
C GLY A 485 19.04 -24.97 0.69
N ASP A 486 18.03 -24.30 0.15
CA ASP A 486 18.19 -23.19 -0.79
C ASP A 486 18.13 -21.83 -0.09
N SER A 487 19.28 -21.15 -0.03
CA SER A 487 19.49 -19.82 0.51
C SER A 487 20.47 -19.05 -0.38
N CYS A 488 20.55 -17.71 -0.27
CA CYS A 488 21.56 -16.96 -1.05
C CYS A 488 22.99 -17.48 -0.79
N PHE A 489 23.27 -17.97 0.42
CA PHE A 489 24.58 -18.50 0.79
C PHE A 489 24.89 -19.88 0.21
N THR A 490 23.87 -20.67 -0.17
CA THR A 490 24.06 -22.05 -0.66
C THR A 490 23.98 -22.16 -2.18
N THR A 491 23.03 -21.49 -2.84
CA THR A 491 22.84 -21.55 -4.30
C THR A 491 23.33 -20.31 -5.03
N GLY A 492 23.86 -19.33 -4.31
CA GLY A 492 24.25 -18.03 -4.82
C GLY A 492 23.04 -17.09 -4.94
N CYS A 493 23.29 -15.79 -4.77
CA CYS A 493 22.22 -14.80 -4.76
C CYS A 493 21.42 -14.77 -6.08
N PHE A 494 22.02 -15.10 -7.23
CA PHE A 494 21.36 -15.12 -8.55
C PHE A 494 20.69 -16.45 -8.93
N GLY A 495 20.59 -17.44 -8.02
CA GLY A 495 19.81 -18.66 -8.25
C GLY A 495 20.32 -19.62 -9.33
N ARG A 496 21.43 -19.33 -10.02
CA ARG A 496 22.08 -20.27 -10.93
C ARG A 496 22.80 -21.35 -10.12
N SER A 497 22.07 -22.42 -9.82
CA SER A 497 22.67 -23.64 -9.28
C SER A 497 23.82 -24.10 -10.18
N LYS A 498 25.02 -24.23 -9.59
CA LYS A 498 26.19 -24.91 -10.16
C LYS A 498 25.95 -26.42 -10.42
N SER A 499 24.71 -26.90 -10.36
CA SER A 499 24.39 -28.32 -10.54
C SER A 499 24.30 -28.77 -12.01
N LYS A 500 24.19 -27.86 -12.99
CA LYS A 500 24.19 -28.25 -14.42
C LYS A 500 25.57 -28.71 -14.94
N GLU A 501 26.66 -28.48 -14.21
CA GLU A 501 28.00 -28.93 -14.62
C GLU A 501 28.37 -30.35 -14.18
N LYS A 502 27.60 -30.99 -13.28
CA LYS A 502 27.90 -32.37 -12.83
C LYS A 502 27.17 -33.47 -13.60
N HIS A 503 26.07 -33.17 -14.28
CA HIS A 503 25.36 -34.19 -15.07
C HIS A 503 25.86 -34.35 -16.51
N ILE A 504 26.73 -33.47 -17.00
CA ILE A 504 27.33 -33.60 -18.35
C ILE A 504 28.66 -34.37 -18.32
N LYS A 505 29.23 -34.66 -17.12
CA LYS A 505 30.53 -35.36 -16.99
C LYS A 505 30.43 -36.83 -16.57
N LEU A 506 29.23 -37.42 -16.58
CA LEU A 506 29.03 -38.82 -16.17
C LEU A 506 28.44 -39.73 -17.26
N ASP A 507 28.19 -39.21 -18.47
CA ASP A 507 27.70 -40.01 -19.61
C ASP A 507 28.76 -40.26 -20.71
N ASP A 508 30.02 -39.85 -20.48
CA ASP A 508 31.17 -40.24 -21.31
C ASP A 508 32.13 -41.09 -20.46
N GLY A 509 31.80 -42.38 -20.31
CA GLY A 509 32.61 -43.37 -19.59
C GLY A 509 32.17 -44.80 -19.85
#